data_AF-A0A7I4BK99-F1
#
_entry.id   AF-A0A7I4BK99-F1
#
_cell.length_a   1.000
_cell.length_b   1.000
_cell.length_c   1.000
_cell.angle_alpha   90.00
_cell.angle_beta   90.00
_cell.angle_gamma   90.00
#
_symmetry.space_group_name_H-M   'P 1'
#
loop_
_entity.id
_entity.type
_entity.pdbx_description
1 polymer ?
#
loop_
_entity_poly.entity_id
_entity_poly.type
_entity_poly.pdbx_seq_one_letter_code
_entity_poly.pdbx_strand_id
1 'polypeptide(L)'
;MKSKTHWCVWHLLPNYEAKPVYARIVQEGKITTAAGMSAGIDMALRLAALISDDITARVMQLMMEYDSQPPFHNGSVNHSPPEIISRARLCLDKLNVN
;
A
#
# COMPACT_ATOMS: atom_id res chain seq x y z
N MET A 1 0.10 0.78 -17.71
CA MET A 1 -0.85 1.20 -16.63
C MET A 1 -0.07 1.79 -15.45
N LYS A 2 -0.40 2.96 -14.90
CA LYS A 2 0.14 3.47 -13.62
C LYS A 2 -0.25 2.51 -12.50
N SER A 3 0.72 2.08 -11.69
CA SER A 3 0.46 1.07 -10.67
C SER A 3 1.36 1.21 -9.44
N LYS A 4 0.87 0.67 -8.32
CA LYS A 4 1.59 0.49 -7.07
C LYS A 4 1.56 -0.99 -6.65
N THR A 5 2.57 -1.41 -5.92
CA THR A 5 2.61 -2.71 -5.23
C THR A 5 3.42 -2.57 -3.93
N HIS A 6 3.64 -3.68 -3.23
CA HIS A 6 4.53 -3.74 -2.07
C HIS A 6 5.94 -3.24 -2.42
N TRP A 7 6.57 -2.51 -1.50
CA TRP A 7 7.82 -1.77 -1.77
C TRP A 7 8.98 -2.68 -2.21
N CYS A 8 9.05 -3.92 -1.72
CA CYS A 8 10.15 -4.82 -2.06
C CYS A 8 10.12 -5.28 -3.52
N VAL A 9 8.94 -5.40 -4.12
CA VAL A 9 8.73 -5.91 -5.49
C VAL A 9 8.35 -4.83 -6.48
N TRP A 10 8.40 -3.55 -6.09
CA TRP A 10 7.96 -2.45 -6.96
C TRP A 10 8.72 -2.39 -8.28
N HIS A 11 9.95 -2.93 -8.30
CA HIS A 11 10.87 -2.93 -9.43
C HIS A 11 10.50 -3.98 -10.48
N LEU A 12 9.60 -4.91 -10.14
CA LEU A 12 9.08 -5.92 -11.06
C LEU A 12 7.91 -5.40 -11.90
N LEU A 13 7.26 -4.29 -11.51
CA LEU A 13 6.13 -3.72 -12.25
C LEU A 13 6.42 -3.46 -13.74
N PRO A 14 7.60 -2.94 -14.15
CA PRO A 14 7.92 -2.77 -15.57
C PRO A 14 7.92 -4.06 -16.39
N ASN A 15 8.16 -5.23 -15.77
CA ASN A 15 8.10 -6.54 -16.44
C ASN A 15 6.67 -6.89 -16.91
N TYR A 16 5.67 -6.20 -16.36
CA TYR A 16 4.26 -6.33 -16.70
C TYR A 16 3.72 -5.10 -17.44
N GLU A 17 4.60 -4.28 -18.04
CA GLU A 17 4.25 -3.03 -18.74
C GLU A 17 3.52 -2.00 -17.86
N ALA A 18 3.63 -2.17 -16.53
CA ALA A 18 3.12 -1.23 -15.56
C ALA A 18 4.15 -0.12 -15.29
N LYS A 19 3.67 1.11 -15.15
CA LYS A 19 4.45 2.30 -14.81
C LYS A 19 4.42 2.44 -13.27
N PRO A 20 5.55 2.21 -12.56
CA PRO A 20 5.57 2.34 -11.11
C PRO A 20 5.26 3.78 -10.69
N VAL A 21 4.37 3.95 -9.72
CA VAL A 21 4.05 5.24 -9.13
C VAL A 21 4.32 5.20 -7.64
N TYR A 22 4.98 6.25 -7.12
CA TYR A 22 5.17 6.40 -5.69
C TYR A 22 3.93 7.05 -5.04
N ALA A 23 2.95 6.23 -4.71
CA ALA A 23 1.74 6.62 -3.99
C ALA A 23 1.28 5.51 -3.04
N ARG A 24 0.38 5.83 -2.11
CA ARG A 24 -0.23 4.83 -1.21
C ARG A 24 -1.29 4.00 -1.93
N ILE A 25 -2.09 4.65 -2.76
CA ILE A 25 -3.12 4.05 -3.64
C ILE A 25 -2.97 4.70 -5.02
N VAL A 26 -3.10 3.90 -6.07
CA VAL A 26 -3.12 4.35 -7.47
C VAL A 26 -4.39 3.82 -8.11
N GLN A 27 -5.21 4.72 -8.64
CA GLN A 27 -6.39 4.37 -9.41
C GLN A 27 -6.16 4.78 -10.87
N GLU A 28 -6.30 3.83 -11.79
CA GLU A 28 -6.27 4.08 -13.23
C GLU A 28 -7.47 3.38 -13.89
N GLY A 29 -8.46 4.19 -14.28
CA GLY A 29 -9.74 3.70 -14.78
C GLY A 29 -10.45 2.82 -13.74
N LYS A 30 -10.71 1.57 -14.11
CA LYS A 30 -11.40 0.57 -13.27
C LYS A 30 -10.46 -0.20 -12.33
N ILE A 31 -9.15 -0.05 -12.50
CA ILE A 31 -8.16 -0.80 -11.72
C ILE A 31 -7.61 0.11 -10.62
N THR A 32 -7.66 -0.38 -9.38
CA THR A 32 -7.03 0.27 -8.23
C THR A 32 -5.96 -0.66 -7.68
N THR A 33 -4.77 -0.12 -7.46
CA THR A 33 -3.63 -0.83 -6.84
C THR A 33 -3.17 -0.06 -5.60
N ALA A 34 -2.59 -0.75 -4.63
CA ALA A 34 -2.18 -0.14 -3.37
C ALA A 34 -0.74 -0.51 -2.99
N ALA A 35 -0.17 0.25 -2.08
CA ALA A 35 1.09 -0.09 -1.41
C ALA A 35 0.92 -1.32 -0.51
N GLY A 36 1.99 -1.68 0.20
CA GLY A 36 2.02 -2.90 1.00
C GLY A 36 1.03 -2.89 2.17
N MET A 37 0.47 -4.07 2.46
CA MET A 37 -0.22 -4.42 3.70
C MET A 37 -1.34 -3.44 4.06
N SER A 38 -1.08 -2.52 5.00
CA SER A 38 -2.10 -1.62 5.55
C SER A 38 -2.74 -0.69 4.52
N ALA A 39 -2.08 -0.41 3.40
CA ALA A 39 -2.68 0.40 2.33
C ALA A 39 -3.90 -0.27 1.68
N GLY A 40 -4.08 -1.59 1.86
CA GLY A 40 -5.29 -2.29 1.46
C GLY A 40 -6.52 -1.85 2.26
N ILE A 41 -6.37 -1.46 3.54
CA ILE A 41 -7.48 -0.96 4.36
C ILE A 41 -7.95 0.40 3.82
N ASP A 42 -7.01 1.31 3.57
CA ASP A 42 -7.31 2.62 2.97
C ASP A 42 -7.96 2.47 1.59
N MET A 43 -7.46 1.52 0.79
CA MET A 43 -8.04 1.21 -0.52
C MET A 43 -9.47 0.71 -0.40
N ALA A 44 -9.74 -0.20 0.55
CA ALA A 44 -11.08 -0.74 0.76
C ALA A 44 -12.07 0.34 1.20
N LEU A 45 -11.69 1.24 2.12
CA LEU A 45 -12.53 2.37 2.53
C LEU A 45 -12.82 3.31 1.35
N ARG A 46 -11.82 3.60 0.51
CA ARG A 46 -12.01 4.43 -0.69
C ARG A 46 -12.92 3.75 -1.71
N LEU A 47 -12.80 2.44 -1.89
CA LEU A 47 -13.69 1.68 -2.77
C LEU A 47 -15.12 1.63 -2.20
N ALA A 48 -15.29 1.46 -0.90
CA ALA A 48 -16.61 1.50 -0.24
C ALA A 48 -17.33 2.83 -0.51
N ALA A 49 -16.62 3.96 -0.44
CA ALA A 49 -17.17 5.27 -0.77
C ALA A 49 -17.57 5.37 -2.25
N LEU A 50 -16.76 4.81 -3.15
CA LEU A 50 -17.02 4.84 -4.60
C LEU A 50 -18.21 3.97 -5.03
N ILE A 51 -18.45 2.84 -4.35
CA ILE A 51 -19.51 1.89 -4.73
C ILE A 51 -20.82 2.11 -3.96
N SER A 52 -20.77 2.78 -2.81
CA SER A 52 -21.93 3.15 -2.00
C SER A 52 -21.99 4.67 -1.86
N ASP A 53 -21.37 5.20 -0.80
CA ASP A 53 -21.35 6.62 -0.45
C ASP A 53 -20.32 6.87 0.67
N ASP A 54 -19.97 8.14 0.88
CA ASP A 54 -19.01 8.58 1.89
C ASP A 54 -19.41 8.23 3.33
N ILE A 55 -20.72 8.21 3.65
CA ILE A 55 -21.18 7.92 5.01
C ILE A 55 -20.95 6.45 5.33
N THR A 56 -21.29 5.56 4.41
CA THR A 56 -21.05 4.12 4.55
C THR A 56 -19.57 3.82 4.80
N ALA A 57 -18.66 4.41 4.02
CA ALA A 57 -17.22 4.25 4.23
C ALA A 57 -16.75 4.74 5.61
N ARG A 58 -17.25 5.89 6.07
CA ARG A 58 -16.93 6.44 7.40
C ARG A 58 -17.49 5.59 8.55
N VAL A 59 -18.68 5.02 8.38
CA VAL A 59 -19.25 4.06 9.34
C VAL A 59 -18.38 2.82 9.43
N MET A 60 -17.94 2.26 8.30
CA MET A 60 -17.03 1.11 8.29
C MET A 60 -15.71 1.44 8.97
N GLN A 61 -15.15 2.62 8.71
CA GLN A 61 -13.94 3.10 9.38
C GLN A 61 -14.13 3.13 10.91
N LEU A 62 -15.25 3.66 11.39
CA LEU A 62 -15.57 3.73 12.82
C LEU A 62 -15.82 2.33 13.42
N MET A 63 -16.57 1.46 12.76
CA MET A 63 -16.86 0.10 13.25
C MET A 63 -15.59 -0.74 13.45
N MET A 64 -14.55 -0.48 12.67
CA MET A 64 -13.25 -1.14 12.78
C MET A 64 -12.30 -0.44 13.77
N GLU A 65 -12.70 0.71 14.33
CA GLU A 65 -11.82 1.64 15.04
C GLU A 65 -10.51 1.89 14.27
N TYR A 66 -10.63 2.14 12.96
CA TYR A 66 -9.48 2.42 12.11
C TYR A 66 -8.97 3.86 12.31
N ASP A 67 -8.39 4.09 13.49
CA ASP A 67 -7.68 5.29 13.93
C ASP A 67 -6.20 4.97 14.13
N SER A 68 -5.42 4.97 13.05
CA SER A 68 -4.04 4.49 13.08
C SER A 68 -3.12 5.42 13.88
N GLN A 69 -2.48 4.90 14.92
CA GLN A 69 -1.43 5.58 15.67
C GLN A 69 -0.12 4.75 15.68
N PRO A 70 0.64 4.70 14.57
CA PRO A 70 1.87 3.90 14.52
C PRO A 70 2.91 4.40 15.53
N PRO A 71 3.49 3.51 16.36
CA PRO A 71 4.48 3.91 17.37
C PRO A 71 5.85 4.30 16.77
N PHE A 72 6.08 4.00 15.49
CA PHE A 72 7.33 4.27 14.79
C PHE A 72 7.08 4.87 13.40
N HIS A 73 7.97 5.75 12.96
CA HIS A 73 7.90 6.39 11.63
C HIS A 73 8.73 5.63 10.57
N ASN A 74 8.55 4.31 10.47
CA ASN A 74 9.32 3.44 9.57
C ASN A 74 8.47 2.70 8.51
N GLY A 75 7.25 3.17 8.29
CA GLY A 75 6.29 2.56 7.36
C GLY A 75 6.61 2.71 5.87
N SER A 76 7.65 3.46 5.50
CA SER A 76 8.08 3.60 4.11
C SER A 76 9.58 3.77 3.94
N VAL A 77 10.12 3.16 2.89
CA VAL A 77 11.52 3.26 2.47
C VAL A 77 12.01 4.70 2.24
N ASN A 78 11.12 5.66 2.00
CA ASN A 78 11.51 7.06 1.77
C ASN A 78 11.97 7.79 3.05
N HIS A 79 11.56 7.32 4.22
CA HIS A 79 11.87 7.97 5.50
C HIS A 79 12.41 6.99 6.55
N SER A 80 12.49 5.70 6.24
CA SER A 80 13.12 4.70 7.11
C SER A 80 14.66 4.76 7.00
N PRO A 81 15.39 4.59 8.11
CA PRO A 81 16.85 4.50 8.09
C PRO A 81 17.37 3.32 7.25
N PRO A 82 18.58 3.43 6.64
CA PRO A 82 19.16 2.37 5.80
C PRO A 82 19.30 1.02 6.50
N GLU A 83 19.60 1.00 7.80
CA GLU A 83 19.73 -0.22 8.60
C GLU A 83 18.40 -1.00 8.71
N ILE A 84 17.29 -0.28 8.90
CA ILE A 84 15.93 -0.86 8.97
C ILE A 84 15.53 -1.43 7.61
N ILE A 85 15.79 -0.68 6.53
CA ILE A 85 15.51 -1.12 5.16
C ILE A 85 16.32 -2.38 4.82
N SER A 86 17.61 -2.38 5.14
CA SER A 86 18.52 -3.51 4.88
C SER A 86 18.07 -4.76 5.63
N ARG A 87 17.72 -4.61 6.92
CA ARG A 87 17.20 -5.72 7.72
C ARG A 87 15.88 -6.25 7.18
N ALA A 88 14.97 -5.37 6.77
CA ALA A 88 13.69 -5.77 6.18
C ALA A 88 13.87 -6.54 4.87
N ARG A 89 14.78 -6.10 3.98
CA ARG A 89 15.12 -6.82 2.74
C ARG A 89 15.64 -8.22 3.03
N LEU A 90 16.61 -8.36 3.95
CA LEU A 90 17.13 -9.67 4.36
C LEU A 90 16.04 -10.61 4.90
N CYS A 91 15.01 -10.08 5.57
CA CYS A 91 13.88 -10.89 6.02
C CYS A 91 12.98 -11.33 4.85
N LEU A 92 12.77 -10.47 3.85
CA LEU A 92 11.93 -10.76 2.69
C LEU A 92 12.63 -11.67 1.66
N ASP A 93 13.95 -11.57 1.50
CA ASP A 93 14.72 -12.43 0.60
C ASP A 93 14.66 -13.90 1.04
N LYS A 94 14.63 -14.15 2.36
CA LYS A 94 14.40 -15.51 2.92
C LYS A 94 13.05 -16.10 2.55
N LEU A 95 12.11 -15.30 2.06
CA LEU A 95 10.78 -15.73 1.63
C LEU A 95 10.72 -16.00 0.10
N ASN A 96 11.86 -16.01 -0.60
CA ASN A 96 11.97 -16.28 -2.05
C ASN A 96 11.01 -15.43 -2.91
N VAL A 97 11.00 -14.12 -2.66
CA VAL A 97 10.29 -13.19 -3.55
C VAL A 97 11.18 -12.92 -4.77
N ASN A 98 11.32 -13.92 -5.65
CA ASN A 98 11.94 -13.81 -6.97
C ASN A 98 10.91 -13.39 -8.02
#